data_AF-A0A2M7WZ22-F1
#
_entry.id   AF-A0A2M7WZ22-F1
#
_cell.length_a   1.000
_cell.length_b   1.000
_cell.length_c   1.000
_cell.angle_alpha   90.00
_cell.angle_beta   90.00
_cell.angle_gamma   90.00
#
_symmetry.space_group_name_H-M   'P 1'
#
loop_
_entity.id
_entity.type
_entity.pdbx_description
1 polymer ?
#
loop_
_entity_poly.entity_id
_entity_poly.type
_entity_poly.pdbx_seq_one_letter_code
_entity_poly.pdbx_strand_id
1 'polypeptide(L)' 'MKVAILCGGRGTRLREVSDLIPKPMVQIGDKPILWHV' A
#
# COMPACT_ATOMS: atom_id res chain seq x y z
N MET A 1 -0.56 23.49 5.34
CA MET A 1 -1.26 22.84 4.21
C MET A 1 -1.69 21.44 4.64
N LYS A 2 -2.84 20.94 4.19
CA LYS A 2 -3.30 19.57 4.49
C LYS A 2 -3.14 18.69 3.26
N VAL A 3 -2.71 17.45 3.47
CA VAL A 3 -2.51 16.43 2.43
C VAL A 3 -3.27 15.17 2.84
N ALA A 4 -3.76 14.43 1.85
CA ALA A 4 -4.40 13.13 2.05
C ALA A 4 -3.78 12.10 1.09
N ILE A 5 -3.60 10.87 1.59
CA ILE A 5 -3.12 9.74 0.79
C ILE A 5 -4.27 8.76 0.61
N LEU A 6 -4.61 8.43 -0.64
CA LEU A 6 -5.68 7.49 -0.95
C LEU A 6 -5.18 6.05 -0.84
N CYS A 7 -5.39 5.46 0.33
CA CYS A 7 -4.99 4.09 0.67
C CYS A 7 -6.09 3.03 0.43
N GLY A 8 -7.14 3.37 -0.32
CA GLY A 8 -8.25 2.46 -0.65
C GLY A 8 -7.98 1.59 -1.89
N GLY A 9 -8.96 0.73 -2.22
CA GLY A 9 -8.95 -0.11 -3.42
C GLY A 9 -8.57 -1.57 -3.15
N ARG A 10 -9.15 -2.50 -3.93
CA ARG A 10 -9.08 -3.96 -3.69
C ARG A 10 -7.75 -4.64 -4.05
N GLY A 11 -6.73 -3.90 -4.50
CA GLY A 11 -5.42 -4.50 -4.79
C GLY A 11 -5.41 -5.59 -5.87
N THR A 12 -6.38 -5.65 -6.79
CA THR A 12 -6.61 -6.82 -7.68
C THR A 12 -5.43 -7.22 -8.58
N ARG A 13 -4.51 -6.30 -8.87
CA ARG A 13 -3.27 -6.54 -9.63
C ARG A 13 -2.10 -7.07 -8.80
N LEU A 14 -2.24 -7.10 -7.48
CA LEU A 14 -1.25 -7.52 -6.48
C LEU A 14 -1.86 -8.55 -5.51
N ARG A 15 -2.83 -9.35 -6.00
CA ARG A 15 -3.71 -10.23 -5.21
C ARG A 15 -2.99 -11.08 -4.16
N GLU A 16 -1.93 -11.76 -4.57
CA GLU A 16 -1.18 -12.70 -3.71
C GLU A 16 -0.73 -12.07 -2.40
N VAL A 17 -0.30 -10.80 -2.44
CA VAL A 17 0.13 -10.05 -1.25
C VAL A 17 -1.03 -9.28 -0.64
N SER A 18 -1.94 -8.75 -1.48
CA SER A 18 -3.05 -7.91 -1.01
C SER A 18 -4.15 -8.65 -0.25
N ASP A 19 -4.25 -9.97 -0.43
CA ASP A 19 -5.17 -10.83 0.33
C ASP A 19 -4.67 -11.07 1.78
N LEU A 20 -3.36 -10.88 2.02
CA LEU A 20 -2.72 -11.03 3.34
C LEU A 20 -2.55 -9.69 4.05
N ILE A 21 -2.18 -8.64 3.32
CA ILE A 21 -1.94 -7.29 3.86
C ILE A 21 -2.47 -6.21 2.91
N PRO A 22 -2.99 -5.07 3.40
CA PRO A 22 -3.39 -3.97 2.52
C PRO A 22 -2.24 -3.52 1.61
N LYS A 23 -2.51 -3.22 0.33
CA LYS A 23 -1.48 -2.76 -0.62
C LYS A 23 -0.56 -1.64 -0.07
N PRO A 24 -1.05 -0.60 0.63
CA PRO A 24 -0.19 0.44 1.20
C PRO A 24 0.88 -0.07 2.19
N MET A 25 0.66 -1.25 2.78
CA MET A 25 1.55 -1.87 3.76
C MET A 25 2.56 -2.87 3.16
N VAL A 26 2.49 -3.12 1.84
CA VAL A 26 3.46 -3.97 1.14
C VAL A 26 4.86 -3.38 1.28
N GLN A 27 5.87 -4.20 1.57
CA GLN A 27 7.25 -3.74 1.77
C GLN A 27 7.94 -3.41 0.44
N ILE A 28 8.66 -2.28 0.41
CA ILE A 28 9.66 -1.93 -0.62
C ILE A 28 10.97 -1.69 0.14
N GLY A 29 11.90 -2.64 0.04
CA GLY A 29 13.07 -2.69 0.91
C GLY A 29 12.66 -2.87 2.37
N ASP A 30 13.16 -2.00 3.25
CA ASP A 30 12.92 -2.07 4.69
C ASP A 30 11.69 -1.27 5.17
N LYS A 31 10.91 -0.70 4.26
CA LYS A 31 9.77 0.18 4.58
C LYS A 31 8.54 -0.09 3.69
N PRO A 32 7.31 0.11 4.18
CA PRO A 32 6.10 -0.10 3.38
C PRO A 32 5.96 0.93 2.25
N ILE A 33 5.18 0.62 1.20
CA ILE A 33 4.87 1.52 0.06
C ILE A 33 4.50 2.91 0.54
N LEU A 34 3.68 3.01 1.60
CA LEU A 34 3.21 4.28 2.14
C LEU A 34 4.34 5.24 2.56
N TRP A 35 5.54 4.74 2.82
CA TRP A 35 6.70 5.57 3.18
C TRP A 35 7.34 6.30 1.99
N HIS A 36 7.04 5.84 0.77
CA HIS A 36 7.67 6.31 -0.46
C HIS A 36 6.76 7.26 -1.26
N VAL A 37 5.61 7.65 -0.71
CA VAL A 37 4.58 8.53 -1.32
C VAL A 37 4.42 9.78 -0.49
#